data_AF-A0A3D0FRN8-F1
#
_entry.id   AF-A0A3D0FRN8-F1
#
_cell.length_a   1.000
_cell.length_b   1.000
_cell.length_c   1.000
_cell.angle_alpha   90.00
_cell.angle_beta   90.00
_cell.angle_gamma   90.00
#
_symmetry.space_group_name_H-M   'P 1'
#
loop_
_entity.id
_entity.type
_entity.pdbx_description
1 polymer ?
#
loop_
_entity_poly.entity_id
_entity_poly.type
_entity_poly.pdbx_seq_one_letter_code
_entity_poly.pdbx_strand_id
1 'polypeptide(L)'
;MFVLIALVAVLFFSNSESEKMIDVILYFGYILLALSAILALVLPLPLLLQYPKKIKKMLLTILLVVIVCVAGYLLASGAPIEGLMIETPPSAQTLKLTDTALIITYLMLGASILVIIGGGIKSIIQNRK
;
A
#
# COMPACT_ATOMS: atom_id res chain seq x y z
N MET A 1 17.41 -10.94 1.53
CA MET A 1 16.32 -11.36 0.61
C MET A 1 16.26 -12.89 0.49
N PHE A 2 17.33 -13.57 0.07
CA PHE A 2 17.34 -15.03 -0.11
C PHE A 2 17.04 -15.86 1.17
N VAL A 3 17.58 -15.45 2.33
CA VAL A 3 17.32 -16.15 3.61
C VAL A 3 15.84 -16.07 4.02
N LEU A 4 15.21 -14.93 3.78
CA LEU A 4 13.80 -14.68 4.11
C LEU A 4 12.88 -15.55 3.23
N ILE A 5 13.20 -15.63 1.94
CA ILE A 5 12.48 -16.47 0.96
C ILE A 5 12.61 -17.95 1.30
N ALA A 6 13.82 -18.40 1.68
CA ALA A 6 14.06 -19.78 2.09
C ALA A 6 13.25 -20.15 3.35
N LEU A 7 13.16 -19.25 4.33
CA LEU A 7 12.37 -19.46 5.55
C LEU A 7 10.87 -19.59 5.25
N VAL A 8 10.34 -18.76 4.33
CA VAL A 8 8.95 -18.86 3.87
C VAL A 8 8.70 -20.16 3.13
N ALA A 9 9.59 -20.55 2.22
CA ALA A 9 9.45 -21.82 1.51
C ALA A 9 9.38 -23.00 2.49
N VAL A 10 10.23 -23.02 3.52
CA VAL A 10 10.19 -24.06 4.56
C VAL A 10 8.88 -24.04 5.35
N LEU A 11 8.40 -22.88 5.81
CA LEU A 11 7.13 -22.79 6.54
C LEU A 11 5.91 -23.15 5.68
N PHE A 12 5.97 -22.83 4.38
CA PHE A 12 4.91 -23.12 3.41
C PHE A 12 4.83 -24.62 3.09
N PHE A 13 5.97 -25.28 2.83
CA PHE A 13 6.01 -26.72 2.57
C PHE A 13 5.84 -27.58 3.84
N SER A 14 6.11 -27.02 5.02
CA SER A 14 5.90 -27.72 6.30
C SER A 14 4.42 -27.73 6.76
N ASN A 15 3.55 -26.88 6.21
CA ASN A 15 2.12 -26.87 6.51
C ASN A 15 1.34 -27.52 5.36
N SER A 16 0.94 -28.78 5.54
CA SER A 16 0.28 -29.59 4.50
C SER A 16 -1.22 -29.32 4.33
N GLU A 17 -1.82 -28.53 5.21
CA GLU A 17 -3.24 -28.17 5.15
C GLU A 17 -3.43 -26.87 4.34
N SER A 18 -4.37 -26.91 3.38
CA SER A 18 -4.61 -25.79 2.45
C SER A 18 -5.00 -24.48 3.15
N GLU A 19 -5.71 -24.54 4.27
CA GLU A 19 -6.10 -23.35 5.04
C GLU A 19 -4.89 -22.68 5.69
N LYS A 20 -3.98 -23.48 6.28
CA LYS A 20 -2.76 -22.99 6.94
C LYS A 20 -1.75 -22.40 5.94
N MET A 21 -1.77 -22.83 4.68
CA MET A 21 -0.90 -22.29 3.64
C MET A 21 -1.21 -20.81 3.32
N ILE A 22 -2.49 -20.44 3.28
CA ILE A 22 -2.93 -19.07 3.01
C ILE A 22 -2.52 -18.15 4.17
N ASP A 23 -2.70 -18.62 5.40
CA ASP A 23 -2.30 -17.86 6.58
C ASP A 23 -0.79 -17.58 6.61
N VAL A 24 0.04 -18.57 6.28
CA VAL A 24 1.51 -18.40 6.23
C VAL A 24 1.91 -17.30 5.25
N ILE A 25 1.30 -17.23 4.07
CA ILE A 25 1.64 -16.20 3.09
C ILE A 25 1.09 -14.82 3.47
N LEU A 26 -0.08 -14.77 4.12
CA LEU A 26 -0.65 -13.53 4.65
C LEU A 26 0.21 -12.96 5.79
N TYR A 27 0.60 -13.78 6.77
CA TYR A 27 1.50 -13.37 7.85
C TYR A 27 2.84 -12.85 7.32
N PHE A 28 3.39 -13.53 6.32
CA PHE A 28 4.62 -13.07 5.68
C PHE A 28 4.44 -11.72 4.98
N GLY A 29 3.34 -11.55 4.26
CA GLY A 29 2.97 -10.27 3.64
C GLY A 29 2.86 -9.14 4.69
N TYR A 30 2.24 -9.40 5.84
CA TYR A 30 2.14 -8.44 6.93
C TYR A 30 3.51 -8.06 7.51
N ILE A 31 4.41 -9.03 7.71
CA ILE A 31 5.77 -8.77 8.19
C ILE A 31 6.55 -7.89 7.21
N LEU A 32 6.50 -8.22 5.91
CA LEU A 32 7.16 -7.44 4.87
C LEU A 32 6.60 -6.02 4.76
N LEU A 33 5.28 -5.87 4.82
CA LEU A 33 4.63 -4.57 4.78
C LEU A 33 5.00 -3.70 5.98
N ALA A 34 5.01 -4.28 7.19
CA ALA A 34 5.44 -3.60 8.40
C ALA A 34 6.91 -3.15 8.31
N LEU A 35 7.80 -4.05 7.86
CA LEU A 35 9.21 -3.74 7.68
C LEU A 35 9.41 -2.62 6.64
N SER A 36 8.71 -2.69 5.51
CA SER A 36 8.75 -1.66 4.48
C SER A 36 8.32 -0.30 5.00
N ALA A 37 7.23 -0.23 5.77
CA ALA A 37 6.75 1.01 6.37
C ALA A 37 7.78 1.61 7.35
N ILE A 38 8.41 0.77 8.18
CA ILE A 38 9.47 1.20 9.11
C ILE A 38 10.66 1.77 8.34
N LEU A 39 11.18 1.05 7.35
CA LEU A 39 12.33 1.53 6.56
C LEU A 39 11.99 2.81 5.81
N ALA A 40 10.80 2.92 5.22
CA ALA A 40 10.37 4.12 4.50
C ALA A 40 10.36 5.36 5.40
N LEU A 41 10.09 5.21 6.70
CA LEU A 41 10.13 6.31 7.67
C LEU A 41 11.52 6.55 8.25
N VAL A 42 12.31 5.50 8.50
CA VAL A 42 13.63 5.61 9.15
C VAL A 42 14.71 6.09 8.18
N LEU A 43 14.74 5.57 6.95
CA LEU A 43 15.74 5.93 5.94
C LEU A 43 15.85 7.43 5.63
N PRO A 44 14.76 8.22 5.55
CA PRO A 44 14.89 9.65 5.32
C PRO A 44 15.35 10.44 6.55
N LEU A 45 15.29 9.91 7.78
CA LEU A 45 15.61 10.67 9.00
C LEU A 45 17.01 11.32 8.99
N PRO A 46 18.10 10.63 8.61
CA PRO A 46 19.43 11.25 8.55
C PRO A 46 19.51 12.36 7.49
N LEU A 47 18.80 12.21 6.37
CA LEU A 47 18.76 13.18 5.28
C LEU A 47 18.01 14.46 5.68
N LEU A 48 17.01 14.34 6.55
CA LEU A 48 16.24 15.47 7.07
C LEU A 48 17.06 16.33 8.03
N LEU A 49 17.90 15.69 8.87
CA LEU A 49 18.80 16.38 9.79
C LEU A 49 19.85 17.22 9.04
N GLN A 50 20.34 16.72 7.90
CA GLN A 50 21.31 17.45 7.07
C GLN A 50 20.67 18.58 6.24
N TYR A 51 19.39 18.45 5.84
CA TYR A 51 18.72 19.39 4.94
C TYR A 51 17.36 19.86 5.48
N PRO A 52 17.34 20.72 6.52
CA PRO A 52 16.09 21.15 7.17
C PRO A 52 15.12 21.88 6.24
N LYS A 53 15.64 22.52 5.17
CA LYS A 53 14.82 23.19 4.15
C LYS A 53 13.93 22.23 3.35
N LYS A 54 14.32 20.94 3.25
CA LYS A 54 13.55 19.92 2.52
C LYS A 54 12.46 19.26 3.37
N ILE A 55 12.52 19.41 4.71
CA ILE A 55 11.54 18.83 5.65
C ILE A 55 10.12 19.33 5.34
N LYS A 56 9.94 20.62 5.06
CA LYS A 56 8.62 21.19 4.75
C LYS A 56 7.96 20.52 3.54
N LYS A 57 8.74 20.22 2.49
CA LYS A 57 8.23 19.51 1.31
C LYS A 57 7.86 18.08 1.64
N MET A 58 8.68 17.38 2.42
CA MET A 58 8.38 16.01 2.85
C MET A 58 7.10 15.95 3.69
N LEU A 59 6.94 16.84 4.67
CA LEU A 59 5.72 16.94 5.49
C LEU A 59 4.48 17.18 4.63
N LEU A 60 4.58 18.05 3.62
CA LEU A 60 3.49 18.31 2.69
C LEU A 60 3.14 17.05 1.89
N THR A 61 4.14 16.30 1.41
CA THR A 61 3.90 15.01 0.72
C THR A 61 3.23 13.98 1.63
N ILE A 62 3.67 13.85 2.89
CA ILE A 62 3.04 12.93 3.86
C ILE A 62 1.60 13.35 4.13
N LEU A 63 1.35 14.66 4.33
CA LEU A 63 0.01 15.19 4.52
C LEU A 63 -0.90 14.87 3.33
N LEU A 64 -0.40 15.01 2.10
CA LEU A 64 -1.13 14.62 0.89
C LEU A 64 -1.53 13.14 0.92
N VAL A 65 -0.61 12.25 1.29
CA VAL A 65 -0.87 10.80 1.41
C VAL A 65 -1.98 10.55 2.44
N VAL A 66 -1.92 11.19 3.61
CA VAL A 66 -2.95 11.05 4.64
C VAL A 66 -4.32 11.50 4.12
N ILE A 67 -4.38 12.62 3.38
CA ILE A 67 -5.63 13.12 2.80
C ILE A 67 -6.23 12.10 1.83
N VAL A 68 -5.41 11.49 0.97
CA VAL A 68 -5.88 10.46 0.01
C VAL A 68 -6.40 9.23 0.75
N CYS A 69 -5.71 8.78 1.80
CA CYS A 69 -6.16 7.64 2.61
C CYS A 69 -7.49 7.92 3.31
N VAL A 70 -7.65 9.10 3.91
CA VAL A 70 -8.90 9.51 4.56
C VAL A 70 -10.03 9.62 3.54
N ALA A 71 -9.78 10.23 2.38
CA ALA A 71 -10.78 10.33 1.31
C ALA A 71 -11.23 8.93 0.86
N GLY A 72 -10.30 7.99 0.66
CA GLY A 72 -10.63 6.61 0.34
C GLY A 72 -11.49 5.94 1.42
N TYR A 73 -11.16 6.14 2.70
CA TYR A 73 -11.90 5.56 3.82
C TYR A 73 -13.32 6.12 3.98
N LEU A 74 -13.51 7.41 3.65
CA LEU A 74 -14.83 8.05 3.67
C LEU A 74 -15.73 7.57 2.53
N LEU A 75 -15.13 7.25 1.37
CA LEU A 75 -15.85 6.72 0.21
C LEU A 75 -16.15 5.23 0.34
N ALA A 76 -15.38 4.50 1.16
CA ALA A 76 -15.53 3.07 1.33
C ALA A 76 -16.81 2.68 2.06
N SER A 77 -17.48 1.65 1.53
CA SER A 77 -18.64 1.03 2.15
C SER A 77 -18.21 -0.16 3.01
N GLY A 78 -18.82 -0.29 4.20
CA GLY A 78 -18.69 -1.47 5.06
C GLY A 78 -19.81 -2.50 4.84
N ALA A 79 -20.66 -2.30 3.83
CA ALA A 79 -21.80 -3.17 3.59
C ALA A 79 -21.36 -4.53 3.04
N PRO A 80 -21.85 -5.66 3.59
CA PRO A 80 -21.60 -6.98 3.05
C PRO A 80 -22.07 -7.08 1.59
N ILE A 81 -21.32 -7.83 0.78
CA ILE A 81 -21.70 -8.11 -0.59
C ILE A 81 -22.91 -9.04 -0.56
N GLU A 82 -24.07 -8.53 -0.98
CA GLU A 82 -25.30 -9.31 -1.06
C GLU A 82 -25.14 -10.45 -2.09
N GLY A 83 -25.47 -11.68 -1.69
CA GLY A 83 -25.43 -12.86 -2.57
C GLY A 83 -24.23 -13.81 -2.39
N LEU A 84 -23.28 -13.50 -1.51
CA LEU A 84 -22.19 -14.41 -1.15
C LEU A 84 -22.57 -15.29 0.05
N MET A 85 -22.72 -16.60 -0.18
CA MET A 85 -22.94 -17.59 0.88
C MET A 85 -21.61 -17.91 1.57
N ILE A 86 -21.20 -17.07 2.52
CA ILE A 86 -20.00 -17.29 3.34
C ILE A 86 -20.46 -17.76 4.74
N GLU A 87 -19.99 -18.92 5.19
CA GLU A 87 -20.36 -19.49 6.50
C GLU A 87 -19.98 -18.57 7.67
N THR A 88 -18.90 -17.81 7.53
CA THR A 88 -18.45 -16.79 8.48
C THR A 88 -18.19 -15.45 7.76
N PRO A 89 -19.17 -14.55 7.67
CA PRO A 89 -18.97 -13.28 7.00
C PRO A 89 -17.89 -12.44 7.72
N PRO A 90 -16.97 -11.79 6.98
CA PRO A 90 -15.98 -10.89 7.57
C PRO A 90 -16.67 -9.75 8.33
N SER A 91 -15.99 -9.22 9.35
CA SER A 91 -16.50 -8.05 10.07
C SER A 91 -16.68 -6.85 9.12
N ALA A 92 -17.68 -6.01 9.37
CA ALA A 92 -17.93 -4.78 8.60
C ALA A 92 -16.69 -3.87 8.55
N GLN A 93 -15.84 -3.92 9.60
CA GLN A 93 -14.58 -3.18 9.65
C GLN A 93 -13.55 -3.73 8.66
N THR A 94 -13.37 -5.05 8.59
CA THR A 94 -12.47 -5.70 7.61
C THR A 94 -12.92 -5.39 6.19
N LEU A 95 -14.23 -5.39 5.97
CA LEU A 95 -14.82 -5.13 4.67
C LEU A 95 -14.59 -3.69 4.22
N LYS A 96 -14.85 -2.73 5.11
CA LYS A 96 -14.60 -1.31 4.84
C LYS A 96 -13.12 -1.01 4.60
N LEU A 97 -12.21 -1.65 5.33
CA LEU A 97 -10.76 -1.47 5.16
C LEU A 97 -10.31 -2.00 3.79
N THR A 98 -10.82 -3.17 3.39
CA THR A 98 -10.53 -3.76 2.08
C THR A 98 -11.04 -2.88 0.94
N ASP A 99 -12.27 -2.37 1.05
CA ASP A 99 -12.85 -1.47 0.06
C ASP A 99 -12.08 -0.14 -0.03
N THR A 100 -11.66 0.39 1.13
CA THR A 100 -10.75 1.57 1.19
C THR A 100 -9.45 1.33 0.43
N ALA A 101 -8.79 0.19 0.67
CA ALA A 101 -7.54 -0.15 -0.01
C ALA A 101 -7.73 -0.27 -1.52
N LEU A 102 -8.89 -0.79 -1.95
CA LEU A 102 -9.24 -0.93 -3.35
C LEU A 102 -9.44 0.45 -4.01
N ILE A 103 -10.21 1.34 -3.38
CA ILE A 103 -10.46 2.71 -3.86
C ILE A 103 -9.15 3.49 -3.97
N ILE A 104 -8.29 3.43 -2.95
CA ILE A 104 -6.99 4.13 -2.95
C ILE A 104 -6.11 3.62 -4.11
N THR A 105 -6.09 2.30 -4.34
CA THR A 105 -5.31 1.70 -5.42
C THR A 105 -5.78 2.20 -6.79
N TYR A 106 -7.10 2.25 -7.03
CA TYR A 106 -7.66 2.78 -8.27
C TYR A 106 -7.37 4.28 -8.46
N LEU A 107 -7.48 5.08 -7.40
CA LEU A 107 -7.12 6.51 -7.45
C LEU A 107 -5.64 6.72 -7.78
N MET A 108 -4.75 5.96 -7.14
CA MET A 108 -3.31 6.01 -7.40
C MET A 108 -2.98 5.59 -8.84
N LEU A 109 -3.64 4.55 -9.36
CA LEU A 109 -3.45 4.09 -10.72
C LEU A 109 -3.87 5.18 -11.73
N GLY A 110 -5.06 5.77 -11.54
CA GLY A 110 -5.52 6.88 -12.39
C GLY A 110 -4.60 8.11 -12.32
N ALA A 111 -4.19 8.50 -11.10
CA ALA A 111 -3.26 9.60 -10.90
C ALA A 111 -1.89 9.33 -11.57
N SER A 112 -1.38 8.10 -11.48
CA SER A 112 -0.10 7.71 -12.08
C SER A 112 -0.14 7.86 -13.61
N ILE A 113 -1.20 7.38 -14.25
CA ILE A 113 -1.39 7.53 -15.70
C ILE A 113 -1.38 9.01 -16.10
N LEU A 114 -2.12 9.86 -15.38
CA LEU A 114 -2.16 11.29 -15.66
C LEU A 114 -0.79 11.96 -15.50
N VAL A 115 -0.04 11.59 -14.46
CA VAL A 115 1.31 12.13 -14.22
C VAL A 115 2.30 11.67 -15.29
N ILE A 116 2.23 10.42 -15.73
CA ILE A 116 3.10 9.90 -16.81
C ILE A 116 2.84 10.67 -18.11
N ILE A 117 1.58 10.81 -18.50
CA ILE A 117 1.20 11.54 -19.72
C ILE A 117 1.61 13.02 -19.61
N GLY A 118 1.26 13.68 -18.50
CA GLY A 118 1.61 15.09 -18.28
C GLY A 118 3.12 15.32 -18.24
N GLY A 119 3.88 14.41 -17.63
CA GLY A 119 5.34 14.43 -17.61
C GLY A 119 5.95 14.28 -19.01
N GLY A 120 5.38 13.37 -19.82
CA GLY A 120 5.77 13.18 -21.22
C GLY A 120 5.49 14.41 -22.09
N ILE A 121 4.32 15.05 -21.95
CA ILE A 121 4.00 16.28 -22.69
C ILE A 121 4.94 17.41 -22.29
N LYS A 122 5.20 17.58 -20.99
CA LYS A 122 6.09 18.63 -20.47
C LYS A 122 7.52 18.47 -21.01
N SER A 123 8.04 17.24 -21.08
CA SER A 123 9.40 16.99 -21.58
C SER A 123 9.53 17.33 -23.07
N ILE A 124 8.53 17.02 -23.88
CA ILE A 124 8.49 17.37 -25.30
C ILE A 124 8.50 18.89 -25.49
N ILE A 125 7.68 19.62 -24.71
CA ILE A 125 7.60 21.09 -24.80
C ILE A 125 8.92 21.73 -24.39
N GLN A 126 9.57 21.20 -23.34
CA GLN A 126 10.82 21.76 -22.83
C GLN A 126 12.01 21.49 -23.76
N ASN A 127 12.07 20.33 -24.42
CA ASN A 127 13.13 19.99 -25.39
C ASN A 127 12.99 20.75 -26.74
N ARG A 128 11.90 21.48 -26.95
CA ARG A 128 11.64 22.27 -28.16
C ARG A 128 11.98 23.76 -28.00
N LYS A 129 12.31 24.21 -26.79
CA LYS A 129 12.85 25.55 -26.50
C LYS A 129 14.37 25.49 -26.38
#